data_AF-A0A518WC52-F1
#
_entry.id   AF-A0A518WC52-F1
#
_cell.length_a   1.000
_cell.length_b   1.000
_cell.length_c   1.000
_cell.angle_alpha   90.00
_cell.angle_beta   90.00
_cell.angle_gamma   90.00
#
_symmetry.space_group_name_H-M   'P 1'
#
loop_
_entity.id
_entity.type
_entity.pdbx_description
1 polymer ?
#
loop_
_entity_poly.entity_id
_entity_poly.type
_entity_poly.pdbx_seq_one_letter_code
_entity_poly.pdbx_strand_id
1 'polypeptide(L)'
;MQIRAEYQASPVADPVEAKIAIMRPILASILQALNAEAIRPFGYAEENKSRGALPLHMLGRLHAEGDGDVGIAFEYAIHDAVLTRRSDVIERVADALKLCKIRRGEAESIFFAIEKSGSEQVINTRMELITETSLVLAGTRGRPIKLKRHLGGLASAFRRPSTRPSLPQSIRGLWKADLFLGSSAPDHWVGTTVKSNPSQLEGASGLRIGVVPVRAGRTDAVRLDESRNLIVCPVPHDGAYMQCFYETWRIAQVLMKNNFQPPREVDLPTPVDREVARVFIERRNFTVADVIDATRAFAQPHLLKTNEVEVAQEPLGRGLEPETSTIVAPYSLP
;
A
#
# COMPACT_ATOMS: atom_id res chain seq x y z
N MET A 1 -1.01 13.78 -1.52
CA MET A 1 -1.72 12.55 -1.08
C MET A 1 -1.80 12.55 0.43
N GLN A 2 -2.95 12.14 0.99
CA GLN A 2 -3.10 11.93 2.43
C GLN A 2 -3.02 10.43 2.73
N ILE A 3 -2.14 10.05 3.65
CA ILE A 3 -2.06 8.68 4.17
C ILE A 3 -2.64 8.66 5.57
N ARG A 4 -3.64 7.83 5.78
CA ARG A 4 -4.21 7.52 7.08
C ARG A 4 -3.51 6.28 7.62
N ALA A 5 -2.47 6.49 8.41
CA ALA A 5 -1.65 5.45 9.01
C ALA A 5 -2.34 4.90 10.27
N GLU A 6 -2.68 3.62 10.26
CA GLU A 6 -3.36 2.91 11.36
C GLU A 6 -2.34 2.05 12.12
N TYR A 7 -1.78 2.62 13.18
CA TYR A 7 -0.83 1.96 14.06
C TYR A 7 -1.55 1.09 15.06
N GLN A 8 -1.18 -0.18 15.12
CA GLN A 8 -1.58 -1.08 16.18
C GLN A 8 -1.02 -0.56 17.51
N ALA A 9 -1.90 -0.33 18.48
CA ALA A 9 -1.58 0.15 19.81
C ALA A 9 -1.74 -0.95 20.88
N SER A 10 -2.40 -2.06 20.55
CA SER A 10 -2.50 -3.24 21.42
C SER A 10 -2.58 -4.54 20.60
N PRO A 11 -2.25 -5.72 21.17
CA PRO A 11 -2.40 -7.01 20.48
C PRO A 11 -3.85 -7.27 20.06
N VAL A 12 -4.05 -8.04 18.99
CA VAL A 12 -5.38 -8.54 18.62
C VAL A 12 -5.86 -9.49 19.71
N ALA A 13 -6.99 -9.17 20.34
CA ALA A 13 -7.56 -9.96 21.44
C ALA A 13 -8.70 -10.86 20.94
N ASP A 14 -9.74 -10.26 20.35
CA ASP A 14 -10.86 -10.98 19.75
C ASP A 14 -10.94 -10.69 18.24
N PRO A 15 -11.02 -11.72 17.37
CA PRO A 15 -11.07 -11.53 15.92
C PRO A 15 -12.26 -10.71 15.42
N VAL A 16 -13.45 -10.81 16.02
CA VAL A 16 -14.63 -10.04 15.58
C VAL A 16 -14.47 -8.59 16.00
N GLU A 17 -14.17 -8.33 17.28
CA GLU A 17 -14.01 -6.98 17.81
C GLU A 17 -12.85 -6.23 17.13
N ALA A 18 -11.75 -6.93 16.84
CA ALA A 18 -10.61 -6.35 16.12
C ALA A 18 -10.96 -5.99 14.68
N LYS A 19 -11.68 -6.85 13.95
CA LYS A 19 -12.13 -6.56 12.59
C LYS A 19 -13.14 -5.41 12.56
N ILE A 20 -14.03 -5.31 13.55
CA ILE A 20 -14.93 -4.14 13.69
C ILE A 20 -14.11 -2.87 13.94
N ALA A 21 -13.10 -2.93 14.81
CA ALA A 21 -12.21 -1.80 15.07
C ALA A 21 -11.47 -1.33 13.80
N ILE A 22 -11.02 -2.26 12.95
CA ILE A 22 -10.31 -1.98 11.69
C ILE A 22 -11.25 -1.53 10.57
N MET A 23 -12.48 -2.02 10.51
CA MET A 23 -13.44 -1.62 9.47
C MET A 23 -13.76 -0.11 9.55
N ARG A 24 -13.74 0.46 10.77
CA ARG A 24 -14.04 1.87 11.00
C ARG A 24 -13.11 2.83 10.22
N PRO A 25 -11.78 2.78 10.38
CA PRO A 25 -10.87 3.61 9.59
C PRO A 25 -10.87 3.27 8.11
N ILE A 26 -11.13 2.01 7.73
CA ILE A 26 -11.33 1.62 6.32
C ILE A 26 -12.49 2.42 5.70
N LEU A 27 -13.66 2.39 6.33
CA LEU A 27 -14.84 3.13 5.87
C LEU A 27 -14.61 4.64 5.92
N ALA A 28 -13.90 5.14 6.93
CA ALA A 28 -13.56 6.55 7.03
C ALA A 28 -12.70 7.01 5.85
N SER A 29 -11.67 6.26 5.48
CA SER A 29 -10.80 6.62 4.36
C SER A 29 -11.47 6.50 3.00
N ILE A 30 -12.26 5.44 2.77
CA ILE A 30 -13.09 5.35 1.57
C ILE A 30 -14.03 6.57 1.51
N LEU A 31 -14.71 6.87 2.63
CA LEU A 31 -15.56 8.03 2.72
C LEU A 31 -14.79 9.31 2.44
N GLN A 32 -13.52 9.48 2.78
CA GLN A 32 -12.74 10.68 2.47
C GLN A 32 -12.25 10.71 1.01
N ALA A 33 -12.03 9.56 0.39
CA ALA A 33 -11.51 9.45 -0.96
C ALA A 33 -12.54 9.74 -2.07
N LEU A 34 -13.85 9.59 -1.81
CA LEU A 34 -14.87 9.84 -2.84
C LEU A 34 -14.80 11.25 -3.45
N ASN A 35 -15.11 11.34 -4.75
CA ASN A 35 -15.22 12.63 -5.45
C ASN A 35 -16.26 13.55 -4.79
N ALA A 36 -15.85 14.79 -4.49
CA ALA A 36 -16.69 15.84 -3.90
C ALA A 36 -17.98 16.12 -4.69
N GLU A 37 -17.93 16.09 -6.03
CA GLU A 37 -19.11 16.29 -6.88
C GLU A 37 -20.10 15.13 -6.75
N ALA A 38 -19.59 13.89 -6.66
CA ALA A 38 -20.41 12.70 -6.54
C ALA A 38 -21.18 12.65 -5.21
N ILE A 39 -20.63 13.24 -4.15
CA ILE A 39 -21.27 13.28 -2.83
C ILE A 39 -22.07 14.56 -2.54
N ARG A 40 -22.03 15.56 -3.44
CA ARG A 40 -22.81 16.82 -3.32
C ARG A 40 -24.31 16.60 -3.07
N PRO A 41 -25.00 15.66 -3.74
CA PRO A 41 -26.42 15.38 -3.48
C PRO A 41 -26.71 14.89 -2.06
N PHE A 42 -25.70 14.40 -1.34
CA PHE A 42 -25.82 13.90 0.03
C PHE A 42 -25.44 14.95 1.07
N GLY A 43 -25.34 16.23 0.69
CA GLY A 43 -25.07 17.32 1.62
C GLY A 43 -23.58 17.58 1.86
N TYR A 44 -22.72 17.25 0.89
CA TYR A 44 -21.34 17.70 0.94
C TYR A 44 -21.26 19.23 0.88
N ALA A 45 -20.49 19.84 1.79
CA ALA A 45 -20.28 21.28 1.87
C ALA A 45 -18.78 21.58 1.83
N GLU A 46 -18.34 22.35 0.82
CA GLU A 46 -16.91 22.66 0.63
C GLU A 46 -16.34 23.49 1.78
N GLU A 47 -17.11 24.43 2.32
CA GLU A 47 -16.70 25.37 3.36
C GLU A 47 -16.18 24.69 4.63
N ASN A 48 -16.72 23.51 4.96
CA ASN A 48 -16.33 22.72 6.13
C ASN A 48 -15.83 21.30 5.80
N LYS A 49 -15.64 20.99 4.51
CA LYS A 49 -15.31 19.66 4.00
C LYS A 49 -16.20 18.54 4.57
N SER A 50 -17.44 18.85 4.95
CA SER A 50 -18.37 17.86 5.48
C SER A 50 -18.69 16.85 4.39
N ARG A 51 -18.49 15.56 4.64
CA ARG A 51 -18.75 14.48 3.67
C ARG A 51 -20.24 14.13 3.52
N GLY A 52 -21.12 14.95 4.12
CA GLY A 52 -22.57 14.84 4.01
C GLY A 52 -23.19 13.67 4.79
N ALA A 53 -24.49 13.50 4.65
CA ALA A 53 -25.29 12.42 5.24
C ALA A 53 -25.29 11.16 4.35
N LEU A 54 -24.12 10.80 3.80
CA LEU A 54 -24.00 9.69 2.84
C LEU A 54 -24.38 8.35 3.50
N PRO A 55 -25.41 7.63 3.04
CA PRO A 55 -25.76 6.32 3.57
C PRO A 55 -24.69 5.27 3.26
N LEU A 56 -24.45 4.33 4.18
CA LEU A 56 -23.40 3.31 4.04
C LEU A 56 -23.50 2.51 2.73
N HIS A 57 -24.71 2.12 2.32
CA HIS A 57 -24.91 1.36 1.09
C HIS A 57 -24.53 2.11 -0.20
N MET A 58 -24.38 3.44 -0.14
CA MET A 58 -23.97 4.26 -1.28
C MET A 58 -22.46 4.26 -1.50
N LEU A 59 -21.65 3.90 -0.48
CA LEU A 59 -20.19 3.88 -0.60
C LEU A 59 -19.73 3.09 -1.83
N GLY A 60 -20.16 1.84 -1.95
CA GLY A 60 -19.76 0.98 -3.07
C GLY A 60 -20.24 1.44 -4.45
N ARG A 61 -21.22 2.35 -4.52
CA ARG A 61 -21.69 2.92 -5.81
C ARG A 61 -20.90 4.13 -6.24
N LEU A 62 -20.40 4.89 -5.26
CA LEU A 62 -19.67 6.13 -5.49
C LEU A 62 -18.16 5.91 -5.50
N HIS A 63 -17.70 4.78 -4.97
CA HIS A 63 -16.31 4.34 -4.95
C HIS A 63 -15.84 3.96 -6.36
N ALA A 64 -14.84 4.67 -6.89
CA ALA A 64 -14.07 4.20 -8.04
C ALA A 64 -12.94 3.26 -7.57
N GLU A 65 -12.54 2.31 -8.43
CA GLU A 65 -11.38 1.46 -8.16
C GLU A 65 -10.13 2.34 -7.95
N GLY A 66 -9.56 2.32 -6.73
CA GLY A 66 -8.48 3.19 -6.26
C GLY A 66 -8.85 4.17 -5.14
N ASP A 67 -10.13 4.50 -4.91
CA ASP A 67 -10.56 5.53 -3.94
C ASP A 67 -10.48 5.05 -2.48
N GLY A 68 -9.39 5.31 -1.74
CA GLY A 68 -9.28 4.78 -0.37
C GLY A 68 -8.95 3.29 -0.33
N ASP A 69 -8.49 2.75 -1.47
CA ASP A 69 -8.03 1.37 -1.59
C ASP A 69 -6.75 1.12 -0.80
N VAL A 70 -6.62 -0.08 -0.24
CA VAL A 70 -5.39 -0.59 0.42
C VAL A 70 -4.25 -0.85 -0.59
N GLY A 71 -4.42 -0.48 -1.87
CA GLY A 71 -3.62 -0.91 -3.02
C GLY A 71 -2.13 -0.60 -2.98
N ILE A 72 -1.68 0.29 -2.08
CA ILE A 72 -0.26 0.60 -1.84
C ILE A 72 0.15 0.47 -0.37
N ALA A 73 -0.75 0.02 0.50
CA ALA A 73 -0.61 0.07 1.94
C ALA A 73 0.55 -0.80 2.44
N PHE A 74 0.74 -1.98 1.81
CA PHE A 74 1.85 -2.86 2.19
C PHE A 74 3.18 -2.26 1.73
N GLU A 75 3.22 -1.80 0.49
CA GLU A 75 4.37 -1.19 -0.15
C GLU A 75 4.83 0.05 0.64
N TYR A 76 3.89 0.91 1.04
CA TYR A 76 4.15 2.09 1.86
C TYR A 76 4.54 1.72 3.30
N ALA A 77 3.92 0.70 3.91
CA ALA A 77 4.33 0.24 5.24
C ALA A 77 5.79 -0.24 5.25
N ILE A 78 6.24 -0.94 4.20
CA ILE A 78 7.66 -1.31 4.04
C ILE A 78 8.53 -0.07 3.88
N HIS A 79 8.11 0.88 3.04
CA HIS A 79 8.84 2.13 2.84
C HIS A 79 9.00 2.92 4.15
N ASP A 80 7.92 3.14 4.88
CA ASP A 80 7.92 3.86 6.15
C ASP A 80 8.69 3.10 7.24
N ALA A 81 8.60 1.78 7.31
CA ALA A 81 9.42 0.97 8.23
C ALA A 81 10.92 1.16 7.98
N VAL A 82 11.34 1.32 6.71
CA VAL A 82 12.72 1.64 6.35
C VAL A 82 13.08 3.08 6.77
N LEU A 83 12.21 4.06 6.51
CA LEU A 83 12.42 5.46 6.89
C LEU A 83 12.52 5.66 8.41
N THR A 84 11.63 5.01 9.15
CA THR A 84 11.56 5.06 10.62
C THR A 84 12.53 4.12 11.32
N ARG A 85 13.37 3.39 10.55
CA ARG A 85 14.42 2.51 11.04
C ARG A 85 13.89 1.38 11.95
N ARG A 86 12.72 0.83 11.66
CA ARG A 86 12.20 -0.33 12.38
C ARG A 86 13.14 -1.52 12.24
N SER A 87 13.66 -2.03 13.36
CA SER A 87 14.71 -3.06 13.42
C SER A 87 14.30 -4.36 12.71
N ASP A 88 13.07 -4.80 12.95
CA ASP A 88 12.45 -6.00 12.37
C ASP A 88 12.39 -6.00 10.83
N VAL A 89 12.33 -4.82 10.19
CA VAL A 89 12.32 -4.66 8.73
C VAL A 89 13.70 -4.25 8.19
N ILE A 90 14.35 -3.26 8.79
CA ILE A 90 15.57 -2.63 8.26
C ILE A 90 16.74 -3.61 8.21
N GLU A 91 16.84 -4.53 9.16
CA GLU A 91 17.91 -5.55 9.19
C GLU A 91 17.76 -6.51 8.01
N ARG A 92 16.52 -6.92 7.69
CA ARG A 92 16.22 -7.79 6.53
C ARG A 92 16.49 -7.10 5.22
N VAL A 93 16.09 -5.83 5.11
CA VAL A 93 16.40 -5.01 3.94
C VAL A 93 17.91 -4.87 3.77
N ALA A 94 18.67 -4.60 4.84
CA ALA A 94 20.12 -4.51 4.79
C ALA A 94 20.77 -5.83 4.33
N ASP A 95 20.29 -6.97 4.83
CA ASP A 95 20.78 -8.28 4.40
C ASP A 95 20.45 -8.59 2.92
N ALA A 96 19.27 -8.20 2.45
CA ALA A 96 18.92 -8.29 1.03
C ALA A 96 19.81 -7.41 0.15
N LEU A 97 20.11 -6.18 0.59
CA LEU A 97 21.02 -5.27 -0.10
C LEU A 97 22.46 -5.81 -0.18
N LYS A 98 22.95 -6.48 0.87
CA LYS A 98 24.27 -7.15 0.85
C LYS A 98 24.36 -8.20 -0.26
N LEU A 99 23.30 -8.98 -0.47
CA LEU A 99 23.20 -9.95 -1.57
C LEU A 99 23.07 -9.28 -2.95
N CYS A 100 22.65 -8.03 -2.99
CA CYS A 100 22.66 -7.16 -4.17
C CYS A 100 24.00 -6.44 -4.39
N LYS A 101 25.02 -6.73 -3.56
CA LYS A 101 26.35 -6.08 -3.56
C LYS A 101 26.35 -4.62 -3.07
N ILE A 102 25.32 -4.21 -2.34
CA ILE A 102 25.27 -2.93 -1.61
C ILE A 102 25.57 -3.25 -0.14
N ARG A 103 26.85 -3.15 0.23
CA ARG A 103 27.36 -3.63 1.54
C ARG A 103 27.72 -2.52 2.53
N ARG A 104 27.68 -1.26 2.10
CA ARG A 104 28.05 -0.09 2.91
C ARG A 104 26.89 0.90 2.88
N GLY A 105 26.88 1.79 3.86
CA GLY A 105 25.86 2.81 4.03
C GLY A 105 24.59 2.26 4.65
N GLU A 106 23.69 3.17 4.98
CA GLU A 106 22.39 2.83 5.56
C GLU A 106 21.41 2.43 4.45
N ALA A 107 20.51 1.51 4.77
CA ALA A 107 19.42 1.12 3.87
C ALA A 107 18.43 2.28 3.73
N GLU A 108 18.17 2.72 2.51
CA GLU A 108 17.21 3.78 2.21
C GLU A 108 16.13 3.25 1.26
N SER A 109 14.98 3.93 1.25
CA SER A 109 13.87 3.60 0.38
C SER A 109 13.38 4.85 -0.36
N ILE A 110 13.07 4.67 -1.64
CA ILE A 110 12.40 5.66 -2.48
C ILE A 110 11.11 4.99 -2.99
N PHE A 111 9.97 5.53 -2.61
CA PHE A 111 8.67 4.97 -2.97
C PHE A 111 8.20 5.54 -4.30
N PHE A 112 7.78 4.65 -5.21
CA PHE A 112 7.18 5.02 -6.50
C PHE A 112 5.82 4.34 -6.58
N ALA A 113 4.79 4.93 -5.99
CA ALA A 113 3.44 4.43 -6.16
C ALA A 113 2.75 5.15 -7.32
N ILE A 114 2.01 4.40 -8.12
CA ILE A 114 1.12 4.96 -9.14
C ILE A 114 -0.29 4.65 -8.74
N GLU A 115 -1.08 5.71 -8.64
CA GLU A 115 -2.51 5.57 -8.42
C GLU A 115 -3.14 4.91 -9.65
N LYS A 116 -3.86 3.81 -9.42
CA LYS A 116 -4.57 3.07 -10.48
C LYS A 116 -5.94 3.70 -10.82
N SER A 117 -6.43 4.62 -9.99
CA SER A 117 -7.63 5.44 -10.18
C SER A 117 -7.27 6.72 -10.96
N GLY A 118 -7.46 6.73 -12.27
CA GLY A 118 -7.73 7.95 -13.09
C GLY A 118 -6.65 9.04 -13.20
N SER A 119 -6.01 9.46 -12.12
CA SER A 119 -4.91 10.42 -12.07
C SER A 119 -3.60 9.65 -11.90
N GLU A 120 -2.92 9.41 -13.03
CA GLU A 120 -1.67 8.64 -13.11
C GLU A 120 -0.47 9.39 -12.50
N GLN A 121 -0.52 9.60 -11.18
CA GLN A 121 0.48 10.33 -10.43
C GLN A 121 1.48 9.37 -9.80
N VAL A 122 2.76 9.75 -9.85
CA VAL A 122 3.80 9.02 -9.13
C VAL A 122 3.90 9.68 -7.75
N ILE A 123 3.43 8.99 -6.71
CA ILE A 123 3.75 9.33 -5.32
C ILE A 123 5.24 9.10 -5.20
N ASN A 124 5.95 10.15 -4.82
CA ASN A 124 7.39 10.15 -4.88
C ASN A 124 7.96 10.71 -3.59
N THR A 125 8.40 9.81 -2.72
CA THR A 125 9.05 10.18 -1.47
C THR A 125 10.55 10.10 -1.67
N ARG A 126 11.27 11.20 -1.41
CA ARG A 126 12.73 11.27 -1.33
C ARG A 126 13.50 11.32 -2.66
N MET A 127 12.98 12.03 -3.68
CA MET A 127 13.69 12.21 -4.95
C MET A 127 15.06 12.88 -4.83
N GLU A 128 15.23 13.70 -3.80
CA GLU A 128 16.50 14.32 -3.45
C GLU A 128 17.62 13.30 -3.19
N LEU A 129 17.28 12.04 -2.90
CA LEU A 129 18.25 10.94 -2.78
C LEU A 129 18.79 10.47 -4.14
N ILE A 130 18.07 10.73 -5.25
CA ILE A 130 18.52 10.36 -6.60
C ILE A 130 19.43 11.44 -7.17
N THR A 131 20.71 11.14 -7.25
CA THR A 131 21.73 12.02 -7.81
C THR A 131 22.00 11.71 -9.30
N GLU A 132 22.85 12.54 -9.93
CA GLU A 132 23.35 12.29 -11.30
C GLU A 132 24.23 11.03 -11.42
N THR A 133 24.69 10.48 -10.29
CA THR A 133 25.54 9.29 -10.21
C THR A 133 24.81 8.05 -9.74
N SER A 134 23.57 8.15 -9.26
CA SER A 134 22.80 7.01 -8.76
C SER A 134 22.73 5.87 -9.77
N LEU A 135 23.23 4.69 -9.39
CA LEU A 135 23.27 3.51 -10.26
C LEU A 135 22.19 2.49 -9.88
N VAL A 136 21.49 1.92 -10.86
CA VAL A 136 20.58 0.79 -10.67
C VAL A 136 21.31 -0.52 -10.90
N LEU A 137 21.27 -1.41 -9.90
CA LEU A 137 21.86 -2.75 -9.96
C LEU A 137 20.81 -3.80 -10.36
N ALA A 138 20.71 -4.09 -11.66
CA ALA A 138 19.73 -5.04 -12.22
C ALA A 138 20.06 -6.53 -11.95
N GLY A 139 21.17 -6.85 -11.27
CA GLY A 139 21.61 -8.23 -10.99
C GLY A 139 22.13 -9.01 -12.20
N THR A 140 22.12 -8.44 -13.40
CA THR A 140 22.64 -9.05 -14.63
C THR A 140 24.06 -8.56 -14.94
N ARG A 141 24.80 -9.30 -15.79
CA ARG A 141 26.14 -8.88 -16.25
C ARG A 141 26.00 -7.64 -17.14
N GLY A 142 26.73 -6.58 -16.83
CA GLY A 142 26.73 -5.35 -17.60
C GLY A 142 27.11 -4.13 -16.74
N ARG A 143 27.24 -2.97 -17.40
CA ARG A 143 27.45 -1.69 -16.70
C ARG A 143 26.12 -1.26 -16.06
N PRO A 144 26.09 -0.95 -14.75
CA PRO A 144 24.92 -0.37 -14.11
C PRO A 144 24.47 0.92 -14.79
N ILE A 145 23.15 1.15 -14.78
CA ILE A 145 22.52 2.28 -15.46
C ILE A 145 22.29 3.42 -14.47
N LYS A 146 22.45 4.67 -14.94
CA LYS A 146 22.15 5.86 -14.14
C LYS A 146 20.65 6.06 -13.98
N LEU A 147 20.12 5.94 -12.77
CA LEU A 147 18.67 6.00 -12.47
C LEU A 147 18.05 7.32 -12.96
N LYS A 148 18.67 8.46 -12.61
CA LYS A 148 18.13 9.80 -12.88
C LYS A 148 17.81 10.05 -14.36
N ARG A 149 18.66 9.55 -15.27
CA ARG A 149 18.49 9.70 -16.72
C ARG A 149 17.26 8.99 -17.29
N HIS A 150 16.74 7.99 -16.58
CA HIS A 150 15.64 7.16 -17.05
C HIS A 150 14.34 7.38 -16.29
N LEU A 151 14.29 8.28 -15.30
CA LEU A 151 13.08 8.56 -14.51
C LEU A 151 11.88 8.96 -15.37
N GLY A 152 12.06 9.88 -16.34
CA GLY A 152 10.98 10.27 -17.24
C GLY A 152 10.49 9.13 -18.16
N GLY A 153 11.42 8.26 -18.58
CA GLY A 153 11.10 7.05 -19.34
C GLY A 153 10.37 6.00 -18.50
N LEU A 154 10.78 5.82 -17.24
CA LEU A 154 10.10 4.96 -16.28
C LEU A 154 8.69 5.46 -16.02
N ALA A 155 8.52 6.73 -15.69
CA ALA A 155 7.21 7.37 -15.50
C ALA A 155 6.30 7.19 -16.73
N SER A 156 6.85 7.28 -17.94
CA SER A 156 6.09 7.00 -19.16
C SER A 156 5.71 5.53 -19.30
N ALA A 157 6.64 4.60 -19.03
CA ALA A 157 6.47 3.15 -19.17
C ALA A 157 5.46 2.55 -18.16
N PHE A 158 5.41 3.18 -17.01
CA PHE A 158 4.41 2.99 -15.98
C PHE A 158 2.99 3.32 -16.47
N ARG A 159 2.80 4.50 -17.08
CA ARG A 159 1.52 4.98 -17.64
C ARG A 159 1.10 4.24 -18.91
N ARG A 160 2.02 4.09 -19.85
CA ARG A 160 1.72 3.67 -21.23
C ARG A 160 2.49 2.41 -21.60
N PRO A 161 1.81 1.26 -21.77
CA PRO A 161 2.45 0.02 -22.20
C PRO A 161 3.29 0.14 -23.47
N SER A 162 2.88 1.00 -24.41
CA SER A 162 3.57 1.26 -25.68
C SER A 162 4.95 1.89 -25.52
N THR A 163 5.23 2.53 -24.38
CA THR A 163 6.53 3.19 -24.14
C THR A 163 7.55 2.28 -23.43
N ARG A 164 7.12 1.13 -22.88
CA ARG A 164 7.99 0.15 -22.22
C ARG A 164 9.17 -0.33 -23.09
N PRO A 165 9.04 -0.52 -24.41
CA PRO A 165 10.16 -0.89 -25.27
C PRO A 165 11.29 0.15 -25.33
N SER A 166 11.03 1.42 -25.00
CA SER A 166 12.04 2.49 -24.98
C SER A 166 13.02 2.39 -23.81
N LEU A 167 12.68 1.62 -22.78
CA LEU A 167 13.57 1.38 -21.65
C LEU A 167 14.73 0.45 -22.07
N PRO A 168 15.95 0.71 -21.58
CA PRO A 168 17.08 -0.20 -21.77
C PRO A 168 16.73 -1.62 -21.32
N GLN A 169 17.21 -2.61 -22.08
CA GLN A 169 16.85 -4.02 -21.86
C GLN A 169 17.07 -4.47 -20.41
N SER A 170 18.15 -4.04 -19.77
CA SER A 170 18.51 -4.41 -18.39
C SER A 170 17.62 -3.80 -17.30
N ILE A 171 16.81 -2.79 -17.64
CA ILE A 171 15.86 -2.15 -16.70
C ILE A 171 14.43 -2.09 -17.24
N ARG A 172 14.14 -2.83 -18.32
CA ARG A 172 12.85 -2.77 -19.01
C ARG A 172 11.67 -3.17 -18.12
N GLY A 173 11.89 -3.94 -17.08
CA GLY A 173 10.89 -4.37 -16.11
C GLY A 173 10.76 -3.45 -14.89
N LEU A 174 11.53 -2.37 -14.77
CA LEU A 174 11.46 -1.46 -13.62
C LEU A 174 10.11 -0.74 -13.49
N TRP A 175 9.29 -0.68 -14.55
CA TRP A 175 7.90 -0.21 -14.43
C TRP A 175 7.02 -1.12 -13.55
N LYS A 176 7.51 -2.30 -13.15
CA LYS A 176 6.86 -3.16 -12.15
C LYS A 176 7.39 -2.93 -10.72
N ALA A 177 8.37 -2.04 -10.54
CA ALA A 177 8.93 -1.77 -9.22
C ALA A 177 7.90 -0.97 -8.41
N ASP A 178 7.68 -1.41 -7.18
CA ASP A 178 6.82 -0.73 -6.21
C ASP A 178 7.65 0.31 -5.43
N LEU A 179 8.95 0.06 -5.25
CA LEU A 179 9.91 0.97 -4.61
C LEU A 179 11.35 0.71 -5.07
N PHE A 180 12.27 1.61 -4.74
CA PHE A 180 13.71 1.37 -4.83
C PHE A 180 14.27 1.27 -3.42
N LEU A 181 14.98 0.18 -3.15
CA LEU A 181 15.83 0.05 -1.96
C LEU A 181 17.27 0.33 -2.37
N GLY A 182 18.04 0.92 -1.48
CA GLY A 182 19.41 1.26 -1.82
C GLY A 182 20.18 1.85 -0.66
N SER A 183 21.23 2.57 -1.03
CA SER A 183 21.97 3.45 -0.13
C SER A 183 22.46 4.65 -0.93
N SER A 184 22.63 5.78 -0.26
CA SER A 184 23.35 6.94 -0.79
C SER A 184 24.89 6.75 -0.74
N ALA A 185 25.40 5.75 -0.01
CA ALA A 185 26.84 5.54 0.17
C ALA A 185 27.24 4.04 0.26
N PRO A 186 27.42 3.33 -0.88
CA PRO A 186 27.49 3.85 -2.24
C PRO A 186 26.12 4.16 -2.82
N ASP A 187 26.03 5.18 -3.66
CA ASP A 187 24.82 5.66 -4.36
C ASP A 187 24.29 4.65 -5.39
N HIS A 188 23.76 3.55 -4.86
CA HIS A 188 23.31 2.37 -5.57
C HIS A 188 21.91 1.99 -5.13
N TRP A 189 21.08 1.65 -6.11
CA TRP A 189 19.67 1.38 -5.95
C TRP A 189 19.29 0.08 -6.64
N VAL A 190 18.24 -0.57 -6.16
CA VAL A 190 17.67 -1.78 -6.76
C VAL A 190 16.16 -1.64 -6.89
N GLY A 191 15.64 -1.99 -8.06
CA GLY A 191 14.21 -2.09 -8.26
C GLY A 191 13.64 -3.18 -7.35
N THR A 192 12.64 -2.82 -6.56
CA THR A 192 12.05 -3.70 -5.56
C THR A 192 10.58 -3.87 -5.85
N THR A 193 10.12 -5.12 -5.87
CA THR A 193 8.69 -5.41 -5.85
C THR A 193 8.29 -5.89 -4.46
N VAL A 194 7.13 -5.45 -4.01
CA VAL A 194 6.56 -5.77 -2.70
C VAL A 194 5.20 -6.41 -2.94
N LYS A 195 4.95 -7.55 -2.31
CA LYS A 195 3.68 -8.28 -2.47
C LYS A 195 3.22 -8.83 -1.13
N SER A 196 2.00 -8.51 -0.73
CA SER A 196 1.36 -9.07 0.47
C SER A 196 1.13 -10.58 0.35
N ASN A 197 1.10 -11.12 -0.88
CA ASN A 197 1.09 -12.55 -1.13
C ASN A 197 2.36 -13.02 -1.86
N PRO A 198 3.20 -13.87 -1.22
CA PRO A 198 4.40 -14.42 -1.85
C PRO A 198 4.17 -15.14 -3.19
N SER A 199 2.98 -15.73 -3.43
CA SER A 199 2.70 -16.43 -4.69
C SER A 199 2.52 -15.48 -5.88
N GLN A 200 2.27 -14.19 -5.61
CA GLN A 200 2.14 -13.14 -6.63
C GLN A 200 3.49 -12.48 -6.95
N LEU A 201 4.58 -12.96 -6.35
CA LEU A 201 5.89 -12.41 -6.61
C LEU A 201 6.35 -12.80 -8.03
N GLU A 202 6.61 -11.78 -8.85
CA GLU A 202 7.09 -11.93 -10.22
C GLU A 202 8.45 -11.26 -10.41
N GLY A 203 9.35 -11.95 -11.11
CA GLY A 203 10.61 -11.35 -11.58
C GLY A 203 10.38 -10.48 -12.82
N ALA A 204 11.25 -9.49 -13.01
CA ALA A 204 11.33 -8.73 -14.26
C ALA A 204 12.73 -8.11 -14.42
N SER A 205 13.10 -7.76 -15.65
CA SER A 205 14.40 -7.13 -15.92
C SER A 205 14.57 -5.83 -15.14
N GLY A 206 15.61 -5.71 -14.33
CA GLY A 206 15.86 -4.55 -13.47
C GLY A 206 15.32 -4.69 -12.04
N LEU A 207 14.36 -5.58 -11.79
CA LEU A 207 13.96 -5.93 -10.43
C LEU A 207 15.01 -6.84 -9.81
N ARG A 208 15.28 -6.63 -8.52
CA ARG A 208 16.29 -7.40 -7.81
C ARG A 208 15.91 -7.80 -6.38
N ILE A 209 15.04 -7.06 -5.70
CA ILE A 209 14.52 -7.46 -4.39
C ILE A 209 13.01 -7.73 -4.51
N GLY A 210 12.56 -8.80 -3.85
CA GLY A 210 11.16 -9.11 -3.64
C GLY A 210 10.83 -9.12 -2.15
N VAL A 211 10.10 -8.13 -1.65
CA VAL A 211 9.67 -8.07 -0.24
C VAL A 211 8.32 -8.75 -0.08
N VAL A 212 8.24 -9.68 0.86
CA VAL A 212 7.04 -10.48 1.12
C VAL A 212 6.89 -10.74 2.62
N PRO A 213 5.67 -10.92 3.14
CA PRO A 213 5.50 -11.28 4.53
C PRO A 213 6.01 -12.69 4.83
N VAL A 214 6.57 -12.88 6.03
CA VAL A 214 6.86 -14.21 6.58
C VAL A 214 5.55 -14.97 6.81
N ARG A 215 5.51 -16.25 6.42
CA ARG A 215 4.38 -17.13 6.75
C ARG A 215 4.69 -17.93 8.01
N ALA A 216 3.69 -18.18 8.86
CA ALA A 216 3.84 -19.02 10.03
C ALA A 216 4.45 -20.39 9.67
N GLY A 217 5.44 -20.83 10.46
CA GLY A 217 6.16 -22.09 10.24
C GLY A 217 7.08 -22.12 9.01
N ARG A 218 7.37 -20.97 8.39
CA ARG A 218 8.36 -20.85 7.31
C ARG A 218 9.58 -20.06 7.78
N THR A 219 10.71 -20.35 7.17
CA THR A 219 11.92 -19.55 7.37
C THR A 219 11.70 -18.13 6.85
N ASP A 220 12.26 -17.20 7.60
CA ASP A 220 12.27 -15.78 7.31
C ASP A 220 13.65 -15.31 6.79
N ALA A 221 14.56 -16.26 6.52
CA ALA A 221 15.87 -15.98 5.99
C ALA A 221 15.78 -15.34 4.59
N VAL A 222 16.58 -14.28 4.39
CA VAL A 222 16.78 -13.67 3.08
C VAL A 222 17.46 -14.68 2.16
N ARG A 223 16.93 -14.85 0.94
CA ARG A 223 17.40 -15.88 0.01
C ARG A 223 17.35 -15.43 -1.44
N LEU A 224 18.22 -16.02 -2.27
CA LEU A 224 18.15 -15.87 -3.72
C LEU A 224 17.09 -16.83 -4.29
N ASP A 225 16.20 -16.29 -5.11
CA ASP A 225 15.36 -17.03 -6.04
C ASP A 225 15.95 -16.84 -7.44
N GLU A 226 16.69 -17.85 -7.91
CA GLU A 226 17.35 -17.82 -9.21
C GLU A 226 16.35 -17.79 -10.37
N SER A 227 15.20 -18.45 -10.23
CA SER A 227 14.18 -18.52 -11.28
C SER A 227 13.58 -17.16 -11.62
N ARG A 228 13.45 -16.30 -10.61
CA ARG A 228 12.95 -14.92 -10.75
C ARG A 228 14.06 -13.88 -10.82
N ASN A 229 15.31 -14.28 -10.58
CA ASN A 229 16.46 -13.39 -10.37
C ASN A 229 16.20 -12.35 -9.24
N LEU A 230 15.51 -12.76 -8.17
CA LEU A 230 15.17 -11.91 -7.04
C LEU A 230 15.85 -12.37 -5.77
N ILE A 231 16.32 -11.42 -4.97
CA ILE A 231 16.57 -11.63 -3.54
C ILE A 231 15.22 -11.50 -2.84
N VAL A 232 14.69 -12.63 -2.37
CA VAL A 232 13.48 -12.65 -1.55
C VAL A 232 13.88 -12.18 -0.16
N CYS A 233 13.22 -11.11 0.28
CA CYS A 233 13.39 -10.47 1.58
C CYS A 233 12.11 -10.69 2.39
N PRO A 234 12.02 -11.78 3.18
CA PRO A 234 10.92 -11.99 4.08
C PRO A 234 10.99 -10.96 5.21
N VAL A 235 9.91 -10.20 5.39
CA VAL A 235 9.78 -9.24 6.49
C VAL A 235 8.75 -9.76 7.49
N PRO A 236 8.99 -9.55 8.80
CA PRO A 236 7.96 -9.75 9.80
C PRO A 236 6.71 -8.99 9.38
N HIS A 237 5.64 -9.73 9.28
CA HIS A 237 4.31 -9.20 9.10
C HIS A 237 3.62 -9.67 10.35
N ASP A 238 3.44 -8.79 11.34
CA ASP A 238 2.84 -9.16 12.61
C ASP A 238 1.54 -9.90 12.33
N GLY A 239 1.58 -11.20 12.59
CA GLY A 239 0.76 -12.18 11.90
C GLY A 239 -0.72 -11.96 12.19
N ALA A 240 -1.05 -11.51 13.40
CA ALA A 240 -2.43 -11.35 13.81
C ALA A 240 -3.03 -10.03 13.30
N TYR A 241 -2.37 -8.88 13.52
CA TYR A 241 -2.94 -7.58 13.18
C TYR A 241 -3.02 -7.34 11.68
N MET A 242 -1.91 -7.53 10.97
CA MET A 242 -1.86 -7.25 9.54
C MET A 242 -2.75 -8.24 8.76
N GLN A 243 -2.80 -9.51 9.17
CA GLN A 243 -3.76 -10.47 8.62
C GLN A 243 -5.20 -10.04 8.90
N CYS A 244 -5.51 -9.66 10.15
CA CYS A 244 -6.82 -9.16 10.53
C CYS A 244 -7.21 -7.92 9.69
N PHE A 245 -6.26 -7.03 9.41
CA PHE A 245 -6.48 -5.86 8.58
C PHE A 245 -6.82 -6.21 7.13
N TYR A 246 -6.01 -7.06 6.47
CA TYR A 246 -6.29 -7.47 5.09
C TYR A 246 -7.56 -8.32 4.96
N GLU A 247 -7.86 -9.16 5.94
CA GLU A 247 -9.13 -9.89 5.99
C GLU A 247 -10.31 -8.92 6.13
N THR A 248 -10.20 -7.91 7.00
CA THR A 248 -11.22 -6.86 7.15
C THR A 248 -11.42 -6.07 5.87
N TRP A 249 -10.32 -5.70 5.20
CA TRP A 249 -10.38 -5.03 3.91
C TRP A 249 -11.13 -5.86 2.87
N ARG A 250 -10.87 -7.17 2.81
CA ARG A 250 -11.60 -8.08 1.92
C ARG A 250 -13.10 -8.11 2.23
N ILE A 251 -13.49 -8.08 3.50
CA ILE A 251 -14.90 -7.96 3.91
C ILE A 251 -15.48 -6.64 3.37
N ALA A 252 -14.77 -5.52 3.53
CA ALA A 252 -15.19 -4.21 3.04
C ALA A 252 -15.43 -4.24 1.52
N GLN A 253 -14.50 -4.81 0.75
CA GLN A 253 -14.63 -4.95 -0.71
C GLN A 253 -15.87 -5.76 -1.10
N VAL A 254 -16.11 -6.90 -0.43
CA VAL A 254 -17.29 -7.72 -0.70
C VAL A 254 -18.58 -6.97 -0.35
N LEU A 255 -18.61 -6.25 0.77
CA LEU A 255 -19.78 -5.46 1.18
C LEU A 255 -20.04 -4.31 0.21
N MET A 256 -19.01 -3.55 -0.18
CA MET A 256 -19.14 -2.46 -1.14
C MET A 256 -19.67 -2.95 -2.48
N LYS A 257 -19.11 -4.04 -3.02
CA LYS A 257 -19.58 -4.66 -4.27
C LYS A 257 -21.06 -5.06 -4.22
N ASN A 258 -21.55 -5.43 -3.04
CA ASN A 258 -22.94 -5.83 -2.83
C ASN A 258 -23.82 -4.69 -2.27
N ASN A 259 -23.37 -3.43 -2.25
CA ASN A 259 -24.11 -2.30 -1.65
C ASN A 259 -24.56 -2.58 -0.20
N PHE A 260 -23.70 -3.25 0.56
CA PHE A 260 -23.94 -3.70 1.93
C PHE A 260 -25.21 -4.57 2.06
N GLN A 261 -25.52 -5.36 1.04
CA GLN A 261 -26.48 -6.47 1.11
C GLN A 261 -25.78 -7.77 1.55
N PRO A 262 -26.51 -8.76 2.07
CA PRO A 262 -25.96 -10.07 2.40
C PRO A 262 -25.21 -10.71 1.22
N PRO A 263 -23.89 -10.96 1.35
CA PRO A 263 -23.12 -11.62 0.30
C PRO A 263 -23.37 -13.14 0.32
N ARG A 264 -22.94 -13.83 -0.74
CA ARG A 264 -22.97 -15.30 -0.77
C ARG A 264 -21.95 -15.86 0.22
N GLU A 265 -22.23 -17.01 0.82
CA GLU A 265 -21.29 -17.65 1.75
C GLU A 265 -19.94 -17.99 1.11
N VAL A 266 -19.91 -18.25 -0.20
CA VAL A 266 -18.64 -18.47 -0.93
C VAL A 266 -17.75 -17.23 -0.97
N ASP A 267 -18.34 -16.04 -0.89
CA ASP A 267 -17.60 -14.78 -0.91
C ASP A 267 -17.00 -14.46 0.48
N LEU A 268 -17.70 -14.85 1.56
CA LEU A 268 -17.26 -14.78 2.97
C LEU A 268 -17.41 -16.14 3.67
N PRO A 269 -16.43 -17.05 3.52
CA PRO A 269 -16.58 -18.45 3.94
C PRO A 269 -16.45 -18.65 5.45
N THR A 270 -15.80 -17.75 6.18
CA THR A 270 -15.61 -17.92 7.63
C THR A 270 -16.81 -17.35 8.42
N PRO A 271 -17.24 -18.02 9.52
CA PRO A 271 -18.29 -17.49 10.38
C PRO A 271 -17.95 -16.12 10.98
N VAL A 272 -16.67 -15.89 11.32
CA VAL A 272 -16.17 -14.62 11.85
C VAL A 272 -16.38 -13.49 10.83
N ASP A 273 -16.02 -13.70 9.56
CA ASP A 273 -16.18 -12.68 8.53
C ASP A 273 -17.66 -12.36 8.27
N ARG A 274 -18.54 -13.37 8.33
CA ARG A 274 -19.98 -13.19 8.20
C ARG A 274 -20.57 -12.41 9.37
N GLU A 275 -20.11 -12.67 10.58
CA GLU A 275 -20.57 -11.93 11.77
C GLU A 275 -20.15 -10.46 11.70
N VAL A 276 -18.90 -10.18 11.34
CA VAL A 276 -18.43 -8.81 11.09
C VAL A 276 -19.27 -8.15 10.00
N ALA A 277 -19.51 -8.84 8.87
CA ALA A 277 -20.33 -8.33 7.78
C ALA A 277 -21.77 -7.99 8.23
N ARG A 278 -22.38 -8.84 9.06
CA ARG A 278 -23.74 -8.65 9.59
C ARG A 278 -23.89 -7.32 10.33
N VAL A 279 -22.90 -6.96 11.15
CA VAL A 279 -22.88 -5.69 11.89
C VAL A 279 -23.05 -4.48 10.95
N PHE A 280 -22.39 -4.49 9.79
CA PHE A 280 -22.47 -3.39 8.82
C PHE A 280 -23.69 -3.48 7.90
N ILE A 281 -24.13 -4.69 7.53
CA ILE A 281 -25.35 -4.91 6.72
C ILE A 281 -26.59 -4.37 7.43
N GLU A 282 -26.74 -4.66 8.73
CA GLU A 282 -27.87 -4.18 9.54
C GLU A 282 -27.93 -2.65 9.63
N ARG A 283 -26.79 -1.99 9.40
CA ARG A 283 -26.64 -0.54 9.49
C ARG A 283 -26.56 0.16 8.13
N ARG A 284 -26.82 -0.55 7.03
CA ARG A 284 -26.63 -0.06 5.65
C ARG A 284 -27.40 1.21 5.27
N ASN A 285 -28.49 1.51 5.98
CA ASN A 285 -29.35 2.67 5.72
C ASN A 285 -28.98 3.91 6.55
N PHE A 286 -28.09 3.78 7.53
CA PHE A 286 -27.58 4.91 8.31
C PHE A 286 -26.41 5.58 7.59
N THR A 287 -26.06 6.80 8.02
CA THR A 287 -24.93 7.51 7.45
C THR A 287 -23.61 6.81 7.80
N VAL A 288 -22.61 6.90 6.92
CA VAL A 288 -21.29 6.28 7.17
C VAL A 288 -20.70 6.75 8.50
N ALA A 289 -20.84 8.04 8.82
CA ALA A 289 -20.37 8.63 10.08
C ALA A 289 -21.06 7.99 11.30
N ASP A 290 -22.39 7.89 11.28
CA ASP A 290 -23.16 7.27 12.38
C ASP A 290 -22.76 5.80 12.57
N VAL A 291 -22.51 5.07 11.48
CA VAL A 291 -22.08 3.66 11.56
C VAL A 291 -20.69 3.55 12.18
N ILE A 292 -19.74 4.40 11.79
CA ILE A 292 -18.38 4.41 12.36
C ILE A 292 -18.41 4.70 13.86
N ASP A 293 -19.29 5.60 14.31
CA ASP A 293 -19.41 5.94 15.72
C ASP A 293 -20.17 4.88 16.52
N ALA A 294 -21.30 4.39 16.01
CA ALA A 294 -22.10 3.36 16.68
C ALA A 294 -21.34 2.04 16.84
N THR A 295 -20.48 1.69 15.88
CA THR A 295 -19.68 0.45 15.93
C THR A 295 -18.52 0.51 16.92
N ARG A 296 -18.19 1.69 17.46
CA ARG A 296 -17.14 1.85 18.48
C ARG A 296 -17.44 1.04 19.76
N ALA A 297 -18.70 0.89 20.12
CA ALA A 297 -19.12 0.17 21.32
C ALA A 297 -18.84 -1.36 21.25
N PHE A 298 -18.65 -1.90 20.04
CA PHE A 298 -18.40 -3.32 19.78
C PHE A 298 -16.99 -3.57 19.26
N ALA A 299 -16.20 -2.51 19.11
CA ALA A 299 -14.84 -2.57 18.60
C ALA A 299 -13.86 -2.83 19.74
N GLN A 300 -12.78 -3.57 19.45
CA GLN A 300 -11.70 -3.75 20.42
C GLN A 300 -11.15 -2.36 20.80
N PRO A 301 -11.19 -1.97 22.08
CA PRO A 301 -10.72 -0.67 22.52
C PRO A 301 -9.20 -0.58 22.39
N HIS A 302 -8.69 0.59 22.01
CA HIS A 302 -7.25 0.87 21.92
C HIS A 302 -6.47 -0.07 20.99
N LEU A 303 -7.14 -0.74 20.04
CA LEU A 303 -6.44 -1.54 19.03
C LEU A 303 -5.64 -0.64 18.08
N LEU A 304 -6.20 0.50 17.70
CA LEU A 304 -5.66 1.38 16.66
C LEU A 304 -5.38 2.78 17.18
N LYS A 305 -4.29 3.35 16.68
CA LYS A 305 -3.96 4.77 16.74
C LYS A 305 -3.80 5.28 15.30
N THR A 306 -4.70 6.16 14.90
CA THR A 306 -4.65 6.79 13.59
C THR A 306 -3.73 8.01 13.60
N ASN A 307 -2.81 8.09 12.64
CA ASN A 307 -2.08 9.31 12.30
C ASN A 307 -2.34 9.67 10.84
N GLU A 308 -2.54 10.95 10.56
CA GLU A 308 -2.64 11.45 9.18
C GLU A 308 -1.27 12.00 8.75
N VAL A 309 -0.76 11.50 7.62
CA VAL A 309 0.53 11.86 7.05
C VAL A 309 0.29 12.44 5.67
N GLU A 310 0.70 13.69 5.46
CA GLU A 310 0.73 14.27 4.12
C GLU A 310 1.99 13.83 3.39
N VAL A 311 1.81 13.23 2.22
CA VAL A 311 2.91 12.86 1.34
C VAL A 311 2.88 13.75 0.11
N ALA A 312 4.01 14.41 -0.14
CA ALA A 312 4.24 15.22 -1.32
C ALA A 312 4.05 14.36 -2.59
N GLN A 313 3.23 14.86 -3.51
CA GLN A 313 3.10 14.31 -4.86
C GLN A 313 3.90 15.22 -5.79
N GLU A 314 4.96 14.67 -6.41
CA GLU A 314 5.65 15.36 -7.49
C GLU A 314 5.21 14.81 -8.84
N PRO A 315 4.59 15.63 -9.72
CA PRO A 315 4.20 15.16 -11.03
C PRO A 315 5.44 14.87 -11.89
N LEU A 316 5.66 13.59 -12.19
CA LEU A 316 6.60 13.15 -13.23
C LEU A 316 5.98 13.35 -14.62
N GLY A 317 5.73 14.61 -14.99
CA GLY A 317 5.17 15.00 -16.30
C GLY A 317 4.43 16.34 -16.28
N ARG A 318 4.37 17.05 -17.42
CA ARG A 318 3.58 18.29 -17.54
C ARG A 318 2.09 17.97 -17.67
N GLY A 319 1.26 18.58 -16.83
CA GLY A 319 -0.16 18.84 -17.15
C GLY A 319 -1.24 18.08 -16.37
N LEU A 320 -0.93 17.44 -15.24
CA LEU A 320 -1.96 16.87 -14.35
C LEU A 320 -1.82 17.46 -12.96
N GLU A 321 -2.87 18.12 -12.48
CA GLU A 321 -2.98 18.56 -11.09
C GLU A 321 -3.16 17.34 -10.17
N PRO A 322 -2.54 17.30 -8.98
CA PRO A 322 -2.82 16.33 -7.92
C PRO A 322 -4.30 16.26 -7.58
N GLU A 323 -4.96 15.16 -7.95
CA GLU A 323 -6.21 14.78 -7.29
C GLU A 323 -5.88 14.33 -5.85
N THR A 324 -6.70 14.76 -4.91
CA THR A 324 -6.50 14.43 -3.50
C THR A 324 -6.93 12.99 -3.26
N SER A 325 -5.97 12.06 -3.23
CA SER A 325 -6.22 10.69 -2.82
C SER A 325 -5.93 10.48 -1.33
N THR A 326 -6.83 9.76 -0.67
CA THR A 326 -6.66 9.28 0.73
C THR A 326 -6.41 7.79 0.69
N ILE A 327 -5.42 7.27 1.43
CA ILE A 327 -5.09 5.84 1.49
C ILE A 327 -4.97 5.39 2.94
N VAL A 328 -5.46 4.19 3.29
CA VAL A 328 -5.24 3.59 4.61
C VAL A 328 -3.99 2.72 4.58
N ALA A 329 -3.07 2.91 5.53
CA ALA A 329 -1.88 2.07 5.69
C ALA A 329 -1.80 1.47 7.10
N PRO A 330 -1.83 0.14 7.28
CA PRO A 330 -1.70 -0.48 8.59
C PRO A 330 -0.24 -0.63 9.02
N TYR A 331 0.02 -0.42 10.31
CA TYR A 331 1.31 -0.60 10.96
C TYR A 331 1.15 -1.47 12.19
N SER A 332 1.88 -2.57 12.30
CA SER A 332 1.85 -3.40 13.51
C SER A 332 2.69 -2.81 14.64
N LEU A 333 2.49 -3.34 15.86
CA LEU A 333 3.35 -3.05 17.00
C LEU A 333 4.83 -3.36 16.64
N PRO A 334 5.78 -2.56 17.16
CA PRO A 334 7.21 -2.85 17.05
C PRO A 334 7.65 -4.06 17.89
#